data_AF-A0A0F9NBB8-F1
#
_entry.id   AF-A0A0F9NBB8-F1
#
_cell.length_a   1.000
_cell.length_b   1.000
_cell.length_c   1.000
_cell.angle_alpha   90.00
_cell.angle_beta   90.00
_cell.angle_gamma   90.00
#
_symmetry.space_group_name_H-M   'P 1'
#
loop_
_entity.id
_entity.type
_entity.pdbx_description
1 polymer ?
#
loop_
_entity_poly.entity_id
_entity_poly.type
_entity_poly.pdbx_seq_one_letter_code
_entity_poly.pdbx_strand_id
1 'polypeptide(L)'
;MPKIVCVKCEVEYKPEENGITLEEMANFGSYKLWNADLFKCPKCGNEIVGGFADRPFAEHFEDNYKEVLAKEGKTYKDYEK
;
A
#
# COMPACT_ATOMS: atom_id res chain seq x y z
N MET A 1 -15.44 4.18 -6.93
CA MET A 1 -14.18 4.58 -6.29
C MET A 1 -14.22 6.09 -6.03
N PRO A 2 -14.06 6.54 -4.78
CA PRO A 2 -14.06 7.98 -4.47
C PRO A 2 -12.87 8.68 -5.14
N LYS A 3 -13.02 9.98 -5.43
CA LYS A 3 -11.91 10.80 -5.93
C LYS A 3 -10.88 11.01 -4.82
N ILE A 4 -9.62 10.79 -5.12
CA ILE A 4 -8.49 11.04 -4.22
C ILE A 4 -7.75 12.30 -4.67
N VAL A 5 -7.75 13.32 -3.82
CA VAL A 5 -7.23 14.67 -4.13
C VAL A 5 -6.11 15.01 -3.15
N CYS A 6 -5.01 15.55 -3.66
CA CYS A 6 -3.91 16.04 -2.84
C CYS A 6 -4.34 17.31 -2.10
N VAL A 7 -4.47 17.23 -0.78
CA VAL A 7 -4.91 18.36 0.06
C VAL A 7 -4.03 19.60 -0.15
N LYS A 8 -2.71 19.42 -0.27
CA LYS A 8 -1.76 20.54 -0.45
C LYS A 8 -1.87 21.21 -1.82
N CYS A 9 -2.21 20.44 -2.86
CA CYS A 9 -2.09 20.88 -4.25
C CYS A 9 -3.43 21.11 -4.93
N GLU A 10 -4.53 20.61 -4.35
CA GLU A 10 -5.89 20.64 -4.88
C GLU A 10 -6.01 20.01 -6.26
N VAL A 11 -5.19 18.99 -6.53
CA VAL A 11 -5.21 18.20 -7.77
C VAL A 11 -5.46 16.74 -7.47
N GLU A 12 -6.15 16.07 -8.39
CA GLU A 12 -6.38 14.63 -8.33
C GLU A 12 -5.05 13.87 -8.43
N TYR A 13 -4.86 12.86 -7.57
CA TYR A 13 -3.73 11.94 -7.70
C TYR A 13 -3.86 11.14 -9.01
N LYS A 14 -2.73 10.69 -9.55
CA LYS A 14 -2.68 9.79 -10.70
C LYS A 14 -2.04 8.45 -10.30
N PRO A 15 -2.49 7.33 -10.88
CA PRO A 15 -1.85 6.04 -10.63
C PRO A 15 -0.41 6.08 -11.15
N GLU A 16 0.54 5.73 -10.30
CA GLU A 16 1.96 5.58 -10.64
C GLU A 16 2.27 4.10 -10.94
N GLU A 17 1.80 3.20 -10.08
CA GLU A 17 1.97 1.76 -10.21
C GLU A 17 0.73 1.04 -9.68
N ASN A 18 0.23 0.06 -10.43
CA ASN A 18 -0.96 -0.70 -10.06
C ASN A 18 -0.58 -2.10 -9.58
N GLY A 19 -1.33 -2.62 -8.61
CA GLY A 19 -1.17 -3.99 -8.12
C GLY A 19 0.07 -4.21 -7.23
N ILE A 20 0.48 -3.19 -6.47
CA ILE A 20 1.55 -3.31 -5.47
C ILE A 20 1.09 -4.12 -4.26
N THR A 21 2.06 -4.69 -3.55
CA THR A 21 1.83 -5.27 -2.22
C THR A 21 2.01 -4.20 -1.15
N LEU A 22 0.99 -4.00 -0.32
CA LEU A 22 1.05 -3.17 0.88
C LEU A 22 1.03 -4.04 2.14
N GLU A 23 1.98 -3.78 3.03
CA GLU A 23 1.96 -4.29 4.39
C GLU A 23 1.27 -3.29 5.33
N GLU A 24 0.12 -3.70 5.88
CA GLU A 24 -0.62 -2.90 6.85
C GLU A 24 0.05 -3.00 8.23
N MET A 25 0.22 -1.85 8.90
CA MET A 25 0.84 -1.73 10.22
C MET A 25 2.31 -2.19 10.30
N ALA A 26 3.07 -2.15 9.20
CA ALA A 26 4.50 -2.55 9.18
C ALA A 26 5.33 -2.03 10.37
N ASN A 27 5.18 -0.74 10.74
CA ASN A 27 5.92 -0.13 11.86
C ASN A 27 5.47 -0.56 13.27
N PHE A 28 4.32 -1.22 13.42
CA PHE A 28 3.76 -1.64 14.71
C PHE A 28 3.61 -3.17 14.83
N GLY A 29 4.04 -3.89 13.80
CA GLY A 29 3.81 -5.32 13.64
C GLY A 29 2.88 -5.59 12.46
N SER A 30 3.43 -6.27 11.45
CA SER A 30 2.72 -6.73 10.26
C SER A 30 1.37 -7.37 10.59
N TYR A 31 0.29 -6.80 10.06
CA TYR A 31 -1.07 -7.25 10.36
C TYR A 31 -1.74 -7.93 9.17
N LYS A 32 -1.67 -7.31 7.99
CA LYS A 32 -2.29 -7.77 6.74
C LYS A 32 -1.44 -7.42 5.54
N LEU A 33 -1.55 -8.24 4.49
CA LEU A 33 -1.00 -7.93 3.18
C LEU A 33 -2.12 -7.69 2.17
N TRP A 34 -2.01 -6.59 1.44
CA TRP A 34 -3.01 -6.12 0.49
C TRP A 34 -2.45 -5.99 -0.92
N ASN A 35 -3.28 -6.26 -1.92
CA ASN A 35 -3.07 -5.76 -3.27
C ASN A 35 -3.73 -4.38 -3.37
N ALA A 36 -2.98 -3.38 -3.81
CA ALA A 36 -3.40 -2.00 -3.90
C ALA A 36 -2.64 -1.28 -5.02
N ASP A 37 -2.95 -0.01 -5.25
CA ASP A 37 -2.29 0.82 -6.24
C ASP A 37 -1.55 1.99 -5.57
N LEU A 38 -0.36 2.30 -6.06
CA LEU A 38 0.41 3.48 -5.70
C LEU A 38 -0.09 4.67 -6.50
N PHE A 39 -0.47 5.72 -5.80
CA PHE A 39 -0.92 6.98 -6.38
C PHE A 39 0.06 8.10 -6.06
N LYS A 40 0.31 8.96 -7.04
CA LYS A 40 1.24 10.09 -6.91
C LYS A 40 0.60 11.40 -7.33
N CYS A 41 0.84 12.44 -6.54
CA CYS A 41 0.40 13.78 -6.87
C CYS A 41 1.29 14.32 -8.00
N PRO A 42 0.72 14.69 -9.16
CA PRO A 42 1.53 15.15 -10.30
C PRO A 42 2.20 16.51 -10.06
N LYS A 43 1.79 17.25 -9.03
CA LYS A 43 2.34 18.58 -8.72
C LYS A 43 3.47 18.53 -7.68
N CYS A 44 3.27 17.85 -6.55
CA CYS A 44 4.23 17.85 -5.44
C CYS A 44 4.94 16.50 -5.23
N GLY A 45 4.58 15.47 -5.99
CA GLY A 45 5.19 14.13 -5.87
C GLY A 45 4.86 13.38 -4.58
N ASN A 46 3.96 13.90 -3.74
CA ASN A 46 3.47 13.15 -2.58
C ASN A 46 2.79 11.86 -3.05
N GLU A 47 3.00 10.78 -2.32
CA GLU A 47 2.52 9.44 -2.63
C GLU A 47 1.55 8.95 -1.56
N ILE A 48 0.52 8.23 -1.99
CA ILE A 48 -0.43 7.51 -1.14
C ILE A 48 -0.68 6.14 -1.75
N VAL A 49 -1.10 5.18 -0.94
CA VAL A 49 -1.61 3.89 -1.42
C VAL A 49 -3.14 3.90 -1.32
N GLY A 50 -3.80 3.47 -2.39
CA GLY A 50 -5.25 3.42 -2.51
C GLY A 50 -5.67 2.27 -3.43
N GLY A 51 -6.94 2.20 -3.82
CA GLY A 51 -7.38 1.16 -4.77
C GLY A 51 -7.24 -0.27 -4.22
N PHE A 52 -7.42 -0.45 -2.91
CA PHE A 52 -7.34 -1.75 -2.26
C PHE A 52 -8.30 -2.75 -2.89
N ALA A 53 -7.82 -3.99 -3.08
CA ALA A 53 -8.68 -5.13 -3.36
C ALA A 53 -9.75 -5.30 -2.26
N ASP A 54 -10.83 -6.01 -2.58
CA ASP A 54 -11.97 -6.19 -1.65
C ASP A 54 -11.60 -6.89 -0.33
N ARG A 55 -10.46 -7.61 -0.30
CA ARG A 55 -9.96 -8.35 0.87
C ARG A 55 -8.42 -8.43 0.84
N PRO A 56 -7.77 -8.54 2.02
CA PRO A 56 -6.34 -8.84 2.08
C PRO A 56 -6.10 -10.24 1.49
N PHE A 57 -4.91 -10.46 0.95
CA PHE A 57 -4.53 -11.78 0.44
C PHE A 57 -3.76 -12.62 1.47
N ALA A 58 -3.33 -12.02 2.58
CA ALA A 58 -2.81 -12.73 3.74
C ALA A 58 -3.08 -11.95 5.04
N GLU A 59 -3.34 -12.66 6.13
CA GLU A 59 -3.58 -12.08 7.47
C GLU A 59 -2.67 -12.72 8.53
N HIS A 60 -2.22 -11.93 9.51
CA HIS A 60 -1.21 -12.35 10.50
C HIS A 60 -1.54 -13.62 11.31
N PHE A 61 -2.81 -14.01 11.40
CA PHE A 61 -3.24 -15.21 12.11
C PHE A 61 -3.14 -16.49 11.27
N GLU A 62 -2.90 -16.38 9.97
CA GLU A 62 -2.77 -17.53 9.08
C GLU A 62 -1.42 -18.23 9.29
N ASP A 63 -1.43 -19.57 9.29
CA ASP A 63 -0.25 -20.39 9.60
C ASP A 63 0.95 -20.07 8.69
N ASN A 64 0.69 -19.73 7.43
CA ASN A 64 1.71 -19.43 6.42
C ASN A 64 2.04 -17.93 6.30
N TYR A 65 1.48 -17.05 7.13
CA TYR A 65 1.62 -15.60 6.99
C TYR A 65 3.08 -15.14 6.91
N LYS A 66 3.95 -15.66 7.79
CA LYS A 66 5.38 -15.29 7.82
C LYS A 66 6.10 -15.65 6.53
N GLU A 67 5.72 -16.77 5.91
CA GLU A 67 6.29 -17.21 4.63
C GLU A 67 5.84 -16.29 3.49
N VAL A 68 4.56 -15.92 3.48
CA VAL A 68 4.00 -14.97 2.51
C VAL A 68 4.63 -13.60 2.68
N LEU A 69 4.76 -13.11 3.91
CA LEU A 69 5.41 -11.84 4.24
C LEU A 69 6.88 -11.82 3.77
N ALA A 70 7.64 -12.88 4.02
CA ALA A 70 9.03 -12.96 3.56
C ALA A 70 9.16 -12.95 2.03
N LYS A 71 8.16 -13.45 1.31
CA LYS A 71 8.15 -13.54 -0.16
C LYS A 71 7.65 -12.26 -0.83
N GLU A 72 6.56 -11.71 -0.31
CA GLU A 72 5.76 -10.64 -0.93
C GLU A 72 5.89 -9.28 -0.21
N GLY A 73 6.32 -9.27 1.06
CA GLY A 73 6.45 -8.09 1.93
C GLY A 73 7.57 -7.12 1.55
N LYS A 74 7.82 -6.95 0.25
CA LYS A 74 8.61 -5.83 -0.28
C LYS A 74 7.73 -4.59 -0.17
N THR A 75 7.74 -3.98 1.01
CA THR A 75 7.02 -2.73 1.24
C THR A 75 7.50 -1.67 0.26
N TYR A 76 6.56 -0.91 -0.31
CA TYR A 76 6.84 0.10 -1.35
C TYR A 76 7.85 1.16 -0.90
N LYS A 77 8.16 1.26 0.40
CA LYS A 77 9.42 1.75 0.95
C LYS A 77 9.71 0.92 2.20
N ASP A 78 10.87 0.26 2.24
CA ASP A 78 11.41 -0.28 3.48
C ASP A 78 11.44 0.88 4.50
N TYR A 79 10.48 0.90 5.44
CA TYR A 79 10.40 1.93 6.47
C TYR A 79 11.55 1.83 7.50
N GLU A 80 12.49 0.91 7.28
CA GLU A 80 13.71 0.75 8.05
C GLU A 80 14.93 0.54 7.15
N LYS A 81 15.54 1.66 6.75
CA LYS A 81 16.98 1.87 6.93
C LYS A 81 17.23 3.23 7.55
#